data_AF-A0A0G4ML90-F1
#
_entry.id   AF-A0A0G4ML90-F1
#
_cell.length_a   1.000
_cell.length_b   1.000
_cell.length_c   1.000
_cell.angle_alpha   90.00
_cell.angle_beta   90.00
_cell.angle_gamma   90.00
#
_symmetry.space_group_name_H-M   'P 1'
#
loop_
_entity.id
_entity.type
_entity.pdbx_description
1 polymer ?
#
loop_
_entity_poly.entity_id
_entity_poly.type
_entity_poly.pdbx_seq_one_letter_code
_entity_poly.pdbx_strand_id
1 'polypeptide(L)'
;YSGWACAGTALKTVQAGKPDTFLEFYTVTNDAPYWYKVWWKDGCELKGGQTEAYASNPLMEENPGYTKCQEILIDNYKRCNNGGVGGNIQAGCLVYEFKAQRKE
;
A
#
# COMPACT_ATOMS: atom_id res chain seq x y z
N TYR A 1 -13.11 2.82 -0.70
CA TYR A 1 -12.13 3.14 -1.77
C TYR A 1 -10.87 2.29 -1.73
N SER A 2 -10.44 1.80 -0.57
CA SER A 2 -9.30 0.87 -0.46
C SER A 2 -9.42 -0.36 -1.37
N GLY A 3 -10.63 -0.92 -1.55
CA GLY A 3 -10.86 -2.00 -2.51
C GLY A 3 -10.46 -1.65 -3.96
N TRP A 4 -10.77 -0.45 -4.44
CA TRP A 4 -10.35 0.02 -5.77
C TRP A 4 -8.85 0.29 -5.85
N ALA A 5 -8.26 0.88 -4.81
CA ALA A 5 -6.81 1.06 -4.70
C ALA A 5 -6.06 -0.29 -4.76
N CYS A 6 -6.70 -1.37 -4.31
CA CYS A 6 -6.14 -2.72 -4.29
C CYS A 6 -6.66 -3.65 -5.39
N ALA A 7 -7.60 -3.22 -6.25
CA ALA A 7 -8.24 -4.04 -7.29
C ALA A 7 -7.25 -4.31 -8.43
N GLY A 8 -6.47 -5.39 -8.30
CA GLY A 8 -5.37 -5.75 -9.20
C GLY A 8 -4.01 -5.92 -8.51
N THR A 9 -3.94 -5.72 -7.19
CA THR A 9 -2.69 -5.91 -6.41
C THR A 9 -2.24 -7.37 -6.32
N ALA A 10 -3.14 -8.32 -6.50
CA ALA A 10 -2.80 -9.72 -6.66
C ALA A 10 -2.10 -10.04 -7.99
N LEU A 11 -2.06 -9.08 -8.93
CA LEU A 11 -1.49 -9.24 -10.27
C LEU A 11 -0.26 -8.35 -10.51
N LYS A 12 0.13 -7.51 -9.53
CA LYS A 12 1.22 -6.55 -9.68
C LYS A 12 2.23 -6.69 -8.55
N THR A 13 3.50 -6.86 -8.92
CA THR A 13 4.61 -6.77 -7.97
C THR A 13 5.11 -5.33 -7.88
N VAL A 14 5.51 -4.95 -6.67
CA VAL A 14 6.25 -3.73 -6.37
C VAL A 14 7.70 -4.14 -6.13
N GLN A 15 8.64 -3.48 -6.81
CA GLN A 15 10.04 -3.90 -6.87
C GLN A 15 10.99 -2.87 -6.24
N ALA A 16 12.03 -3.36 -5.58
CA ALA A 16 13.09 -2.55 -4.99
C ALA A 16 13.80 -1.72 -6.07
N GLY A 17 13.96 -0.41 -5.81
CA GLY A 17 14.69 0.49 -6.71
C GLY A 17 14.02 0.73 -8.07
N LYS A 18 12.75 0.31 -8.26
CA LYS A 18 12.01 0.49 -9.51
C LYS A 18 10.70 1.26 -9.28
N PRO A 19 10.75 2.60 -9.27
CA PRO A 19 9.59 3.44 -8.98
C PRO A 19 8.42 3.28 -9.95
N ASP A 20 8.68 2.83 -11.18
CA ASP A 20 7.66 2.53 -12.20
C ASP A 20 6.74 1.36 -11.80
N THR A 21 7.17 0.54 -10.85
CA THR A 21 6.36 -0.55 -10.27
C THR A 21 5.52 -0.10 -9.06
N PHE A 22 5.70 1.12 -8.57
CA PHE A 22 4.98 1.62 -7.41
C PHE A 22 3.53 1.88 -7.76
N LEU A 23 2.64 1.58 -6.82
CA LEU A 23 1.21 1.70 -7.03
C LEU A 23 0.73 3.04 -6.46
N GLU A 24 -0.05 3.75 -7.26
CA GLU A 24 -0.65 5.00 -6.85
C GLU A 24 -2.11 5.05 -7.32
N PHE A 25 -3.01 5.40 -6.40
CA PHE A 25 -4.42 5.58 -6.70
C PHE A 25 -4.93 6.87 -6.05
N TYR A 26 -5.67 7.65 -6.81
CA TYR A 26 -6.30 8.88 -6.36
C TYR A 26 -7.77 8.88 -6.76
N THR A 27 -8.63 9.30 -5.85
CA THR A 27 -10.06 9.53 -6.13
C THR A 27 -10.61 10.63 -5.23
N VAL A 28 -11.72 11.23 -5.64
CA VAL A 28 -12.53 12.12 -4.79
C VAL A 28 -13.91 11.49 -4.67
N THR A 29 -14.43 11.36 -3.45
CA THR A 29 -15.81 10.94 -3.27
C THR A 29 -16.44 11.59 -2.06
N ASN A 30 -17.71 12.00 -2.18
CA ASN A 30 -18.42 12.80 -1.18
C ASN A 30 -17.59 14.04 -0.78
N ASP A 31 -17.00 14.69 -1.78
CA ASP A 31 -16.09 15.85 -1.63
C ASP A 31 -14.82 15.60 -0.79
N ALA A 32 -14.57 14.35 -0.38
CA ALA A 32 -13.36 13.94 0.31
C ALA A 32 -12.33 13.36 -0.68
N PRO A 33 -11.13 13.94 -0.80
CA PRO A 33 -10.06 13.39 -1.60
C PRO A 33 -9.36 12.25 -0.86
N TYR A 34 -9.06 11.17 -1.58
CA TYR A 34 -8.36 10.01 -1.06
C TYR A 34 -7.19 9.67 -1.97
N TRP A 35 -5.99 9.66 -1.38
CA TRP A 35 -4.75 9.31 -2.05
C TRP A 35 -4.12 8.10 -1.37
N TYR A 36 -3.80 7.08 -2.16
CA TYR A 36 -3.20 5.83 -1.71
C TYR A 36 -1.92 5.58 -2.48
N LYS A 37 -0.86 5.16 -1.78
CA LYS A 37 0.42 4.75 -2.36
C LYS A 37 0.89 3.42 -1.77
N VAL A 38 1.49 2.59 -2.61
CA VAL A 38 2.24 1.41 -2.19
C VAL A 38 3.60 1.41 -2.88
N TRP A 39 4.68 1.41 -2.12
CA TRP A 39 6.04 1.45 -2.65
C TRP A 39 6.99 0.56 -1.87
N TRP A 40 8.14 0.24 -2.48
CA TRP A 40 9.21 -0.46 -1.79
C TRP A 40 10.03 0.51 -0.94
N LYS A 41 10.26 0.18 0.33
CA LYS A 41 11.10 0.99 1.22
C LYS A 41 12.56 0.89 0.82
N ASP A 42 13.19 2.04 0.57
CA ASP A 42 14.62 2.10 0.25
C ASP A 42 15.49 1.44 1.32
N GLY A 43 16.46 0.65 0.88
CA GLY A 43 17.36 -0.12 1.75
C GLY A 43 16.69 -1.27 2.51
N CYS A 44 15.43 -1.60 2.22
CA CYS A 44 14.77 -2.77 2.79
C CYS A 44 15.05 -4.02 1.96
N GLU A 45 15.46 -5.08 2.65
CA GLU A 45 15.67 -6.40 2.09
C GLU A 45 14.77 -7.41 2.79
N LEU A 46 14.12 -8.28 2.01
CA LEU A 46 13.38 -9.41 2.56
C LEU A 46 14.37 -10.51 2.98
N LYS A 47 14.01 -11.31 3.99
CA LYS A 47 14.91 -12.34 4.56
C LYS A 47 15.44 -13.36 3.54
N GLY A 48 14.75 -13.58 2.43
CA GLY A 48 15.19 -14.49 1.36
C GLY A 48 15.89 -13.78 0.19
N GLY A 49 16.22 -12.49 0.30
CA GLY A 49 16.87 -11.72 -0.76
C GLY A 49 15.96 -11.31 -1.91
N GLN A 50 14.64 -11.54 -1.81
CA GLN A 50 13.69 -11.11 -2.84
C GLN A 50 13.62 -9.59 -2.91
N THR A 51 13.60 -9.09 -4.14
CA THR A 51 13.54 -7.66 -4.47
C THR A 51 12.18 -7.26 -5.05
N GLU A 52 11.19 -8.14 -4.94
CA GLU A 52 9.82 -7.87 -5.35
C GLU A 52 8.81 -8.54 -4.43
N ALA A 53 7.65 -7.92 -4.29
CA ALA A 53 6.54 -8.47 -3.52
C ALA A 53 5.21 -8.02 -4.13
N TYR A 54 4.21 -8.89 -4.08
CA TYR A 54 2.84 -8.49 -4.42
C TYR A 54 2.30 -7.56 -3.34
N ALA A 55 1.60 -6.50 -3.72
CA ALA A 55 0.93 -5.65 -2.75
C ALA A 55 -0.17 -6.39 -1.97
N SER A 56 -0.69 -7.51 -2.49
CA SER A 56 -1.59 -8.41 -1.75
C SER A 56 -0.86 -9.44 -0.87
N ASN A 57 0.47 -9.57 -0.99
CA ASN A 57 1.29 -10.48 -0.20
C ASN A 57 2.64 -9.83 0.17
N PRO A 58 2.64 -8.75 0.97
CA PRO A 58 3.86 -8.02 1.34
C PRO A 58 4.84 -8.82 2.20
N LEU A 59 4.36 -9.89 2.84
CA LEU A 59 5.13 -10.75 3.74
C LEU A 59 5.56 -12.07 3.08
N MET A 60 5.20 -12.28 1.81
CA MET A 60 5.48 -13.52 1.06
C MET A 60 4.96 -14.78 1.77
N GLU A 61 3.77 -14.69 2.35
CA GLU A 61 3.08 -15.81 2.97
C GLU A 61 2.67 -16.84 1.89
N GLU A 62 2.69 -18.12 2.24
CA GLU A 62 2.29 -19.21 1.33
C GLU A 62 0.81 -19.10 0.91
N ASN A 63 -0.06 -18.66 1.82
CA ASN A 63 -1.49 -18.47 1.62
C ASN A 63 -1.94 -17.08 2.09
N PRO A 64 -1.61 -16.01 1.33
CA PRO A 64 -1.74 -14.62 1.81
C PRO A 64 -3.18 -14.09 1.84
N GLY A 65 -4.13 -14.83 1.25
CA GLY A 65 -5.44 -14.30 0.91
C GLY A 65 -5.36 -13.18 -0.16
N TYR A 66 -6.51 -12.72 -0.64
CA TYR A 66 -6.58 -11.70 -1.70
C TYR A 66 -6.81 -10.28 -1.18
N THR A 67 -7.05 -10.11 0.13
CA THR A 67 -7.54 -8.87 0.74
C THR A 67 -6.50 -8.14 1.58
N LYS A 68 -5.27 -8.66 1.72
CA LYS A 68 -4.26 -8.12 2.65
C LYS A 68 -3.94 -6.64 2.41
N CYS A 69 -3.85 -6.21 1.14
CA CYS A 69 -3.66 -4.79 0.78
C CYS A 69 -4.77 -3.91 1.37
N GLN A 70 -6.03 -4.33 1.20
CA GLN A 70 -7.19 -3.59 1.68
C GLN A 70 -7.22 -3.56 3.21
N GLU A 71 -6.92 -4.69 3.86
CA GLU A 71 -6.80 -4.79 5.32
C GLU A 71 -5.76 -3.80 5.86
N ILE A 72 -4.55 -3.80 5.29
CA ILE A 72 -3.46 -2.91 5.73
C ILE A 72 -3.84 -1.44 5.56
N LEU A 73 -4.43 -1.05 4.41
CA LEU A 73 -4.85 0.34 4.20
C LEU A 73 -5.97 0.78 5.15
N ILE A 74 -6.92 -0.12 5.45
CA ILE A 74 -7.99 0.15 6.43
C ILE A 74 -7.41 0.26 7.84
N ASP A 75 -6.49 -0.63 8.22
CA ASP A 75 -5.86 -0.62 9.53
C ASP A 75 -4.99 0.62 9.72
N ASN A 76 -4.25 1.02 8.68
CA ASN A 76 -3.49 2.27 8.69
C ASN A 76 -4.41 3.47 8.93
N TYR A 77 -5.52 3.58 8.18
CA TYR A 77 -6.53 4.60 8.41
C TYR A 77 -7.08 4.59 9.85
N LYS A 78 -7.46 3.41 10.37
CA LYS A 78 -8.02 3.27 11.73
C LYS A 78 -7.03 3.65 12.84
N ARG A 79 -5.74 3.43 12.63
CA ARG A 79 -4.67 3.77 13.58
C ARG A 79 -4.21 5.22 13.46
N CYS A 80 -4.70 5.94 12.45
CA CYS A 80 -4.34 7.31 12.20
C CYS A 80 -5.08 8.26 13.16
N ASN A 81 -4.47 8.55 14.31
CA ASN A 81 -5.03 9.43 15.35
C ASN A 81 -4.60 10.90 15.20
N ASN A 82 -4.23 11.35 14.00
CA ASN A 82 -3.68 12.70 13.75
C ASN A 82 -4.72 13.68 13.17
N GLY A 83 -6.01 13.49 13.48
CA GLY A 83 -7.08 14.31 12.92
C GLY A 83 -7.48 13.95 11.49
N GLY A 84 -7.13 12.74 11.03
CA GLY A 84 -7.58 12.20 9.74
C GLY A 84 -6.75 12.62 8.53
N VAL A 85 -5.57 13.21 8.73
CA VAL A 85 -4.68 13.67 7.64
C VAL A 85 -4.15 12.48 6.82
N GLY A 86 -3.97 11.33 7.47
CA GLY A 86 -3.42 10.12 6.87
C GLY A 86 -2.11 9.68 7.49
N GLY A 87 -1.61 8.53 7.07
CA GLY A 87 -0.43 7.89 7.63
C GLY A 87 0.10 6.78 6.74
N ASN A 88 1.23 6.20 7.15
CA ASN A 88 1.83 5.07 6.47
C ASN A 88 2.11 3.92 7.45
N ILE A 89 2.09 2.71 6.91
CA ILE A 89 2.49 1.49 7.61
C ILE A 89 3.38 0.67 6.70
N GLN A 90 4.42 0.08 7.26
CA GLN A 90 5.29 -0.84 6.56
C GLN A 90 4.87 -2.28 6.86
N ALA A 91 4.69 -3.09 5.82
CA ALA A 91 4.54 -4.54 5.90
C ALA A 91 5.62 -5.19 5.02
N GLY A 92 6.51 -5.97 5.63
CA GLY A 92 7.70 -6.47 4.94
C GLY A 92 8.54 -5.29 4.44
N CYS A 93 8.77 -5.22 3.14
CA CYS A 93 9.43 -4.08 2.50
C CYS A 93 8.48 -3.15 1.76
N LEU A 94 7.18 -3.42 1.76
CA LEU A 94 6.21 -2.52 1.16
C LEU A 94 5.69 -1.53 2.20
N VAL A 95 5.66 -0.26 1.83
CA VAL A 95 5.02 0.79 2.61
C VAL A 95 3.68 1.11 1.97
N TYR A 96 2.63 1.13 2.78
CA TYR A 96 1.27 1.44 2.41
C TYR A 96 0.90 2.78 3.03
N GLU A 97 0.63 3.78 2.20
CA GLU A 97 0.22 5.10 2.65
C GLU A 97 -1.20 5.41 2.24
N PHE A 98 -1.88 6.08 3.16
CA PHE A 98 -3.17 6.69 2.96
C PHE A 98 -3.08 8.16 3.34
N LYS A 99 -3.58 9.06 2.48
CA LYS A 99 -3.80 10.47 2.83
C LYS A 99 -5.21 10.90 2.46
N ALA A 100 -5.89 11.61 3.36
CA ALA A 100 -7.18 12.23 3.09
C ALA A 100 -7.01 13.66 2.54
N GLN A 101 -6.22 13.79 1.48
CA GLN A 101 -5.88 15.07 0.87
C GLN A 101 -5.86 14.98 -0.66
N ARG A 102 -5.84 16.14 -1.33
CA ARG A 102 -5.65 16.21 -2.78
C ARG A 102 -4.26 15.71 -3.15
N LYS A 103 -4.13 15.10 -4.33
CA LYS A 103 -2.82 14.77 -4.89
C LYS A 103 -2.03 16.08 -5.09
N GLU A 104 -0.83 16.13 -4.53
CA GLU A 104 0.13 17.23 -4.69
C GLU A 104 0.94 17.06 -5.97
#